data_AF-A0A3N8LLE5-F1
#
_entry.id   AF-A0A3N8LLE5-F1
#
_cell.length_a   1.000
_cell.length_b   1.000
_cell.length_c   1.000
_cell.angle_alpha   90.00
_cell.angle_beta   90.00
_cell.angle_gamma   90.00
#
_symmetry.space_group_name_H-M   'P 1'
#
loop_
_entity.id
_entity.type
_entity.pdbx_description
1 polymer ?
#
loop_
_entity_poly.entity_id
_entity_poly.type
_entity_poly.pdbx_seq_one_letter_code
_entity_poly.pdbx_strand_id
1 'polypeptide(L)'
;MSRESEWLEFVLHDDFPPDVEFQEGSRSNHVIVEWEVVGPDDAPRRNAPVIIVIDADAIDRYENSNASEQTRIEGRVREIVANRIGHYNSLGPVEVADAFVIQIDEGDL
;
A
#
# COMPACT_ATOMS: atom_id res chain seq x y z
N MET A 1 -6.35 -4.63 13.00
CA MET A 1 -6.02 -4.48 11.58
C MET A 1 -7.31 -4.69 10.83
N SER A 2 -7.61 -3.79 9.88
CA SER A 2 -8.82 -3.91 9.08
C SER A 2 -8.60 -4.97 8.02
N ARG A 3 -9.68 -5.45 7.42
CA ARG A 3 -9.63 -6.42 6.31
C ARG A 3 -8.74 -5.90 5.18
N GLU A 4 -8.84 -4.61 4.86
CA GLU A 4 -8.06 -3.94 3.81
C GLU A 4 -6.57 -3.92 4.15
N SER A 5 -6.20 -3.60 5.40
CA SER A 5 -4.80 -3.61 5.84
C SER A 5 -4.22 -5.02 5.81
N GLU A 6 -4.95 -6.02 6.33
CA GLU A 6 -4.50 -7.42 6.34
C GLU A 6 -4.37 -7.99 4.93
N TRP A 7 -5.31 -7.67 4.04
CA TRP A 7 -5.27 -8.12 2.67
C TRP A 7 -4.12 -7.48 1.89
N LEU A 8 -3.92 -6.16 2.03
CA LEU A 8 -2.80 -5.48 1.39
C LEU A 8 -1.45 -5.95 1.94
N GLU A 9 -1.34 -6.19 3.24
CA GLU A 9 -0.14 -6.81 3.82
C GLU A 9 0.12 -8.18 3.17
N PHE A 10 -0.87 -9.06 3.12
CA PHE A 10 -0.72 -10.37 2.46
C PHE A 10 -0.24 -10.27 1.01
N VAL A 11 -0.79 -9.33 0.23
CA VAL A 11 -0.44 -9.19 -1.19
C VAL A 11 0.92 -8.52 -1.39
N LEU A 12 1.23 -7.50 -0.61
CA LEU A 12 2.32 -6.54 -0.88
C LEU A 12 3.50 -6.64 0.09
N HIS A 13 3.47 -7.48 1.13
CA HIS A 13 4.53 -7.52 2.14
C HIS A 13 5.93 -7.64 1.52
N ASP A 14 6.09 -8.50 0.51
CA ASP A 14 7.37 -8.74 -0.17
C ASP A 14 7.76 -7.62 -1.16
N ASP A 15 6.85 -6.69 -1.49
CA ASP A 15 7.06 -5.57 -2.41
C ASP A 15 7.65 -4.33 -1.71
N PHE A 16 7.73 -4.34 -0.38
CA PHE A 16 8.23 -3.25 0.46
C PHE A 16 9.44 -3.68 1.32
N PRO A 17 10.12 -2.74 2.00
CA PRO A 17 11.19 -3.07 2.93
C PRO A 17 10.73 -4.03 4.05
N PRO A 18 11.64 -4.83 4.63
CA PRO A 18 11.27 -5.90 5.57
C PRO A 18 10.55 -5.45 6.85
N ASP A 19 10.68 -4.18 7.21
CA ASP A 19 10.08 -3.56 8.40
C ASP A 19 8.83 -2.75 8.07
N VAL A 20 8.22 -3.00 6.91
CA VAL A 20 6.96 -2.37 6.49
C VAL A 20 5.83 -2.74 7.44
N GLU A 21 5.01 -1.75 7.73
CA GLU A 21 3.78 -1.87 8.51
C GLU A 21 2.61 -1.33 7.69
N PHE A 22 1.51 -2.10 7.63
CA PHE A 22 0.25 -1.71 7.01
C PHE A 22 -0.76 -1.37 8.10
N GLN A 23 -1.05 -0.08 8.27
CA GLN A 23 -1.88 0.41 9.36
C GLN A 23 -3.23 0.92 8.86
N GLU A 24 -4.25 0.82 9.72
CA GLU A 24 -5.57 1.37 9.44
C GLU A 24 -5.51 2.90 9.39
N GLY A 25 -6.00 3.47 8.29
CA GLY A 25 -6.16 4.91 8.14
C GLY A 25 -7.42 5.43 8.83
N SER A 26 -7.63 6.74 8.71
CA SER A 26 -8.83 7.41 9.27
C SER A 26 -10.13 7.05 8.54
N ARG A 27 -10.05 6.44 7.36
CA ARG A 27 -11.18 5.93 6.58
C ARG A 27 -11.00 4.43 6.38
N SER A 28 -12.11 3.70 6.30
CA SER A 28 -12.10 2.23 6.24
C SER A 28 -11.32 1.64 5.08
N ASN A 29 -11.24 2.35 3.95
CA ASN A 29 -10.51 1.92 2.77
C ASN A 29 -9.11 2.55 2.63
N HIS A 30 -8.65 3.30 3.63
CA HIS A 30 -7.33 3.91 3.63
C HIS A 30 -6.38 3.04 4.44
N VAL A 31 -5.29 2.59 3.83
CA VAL A 31 -4.21 1.87 4.50
C VAL A 31 -2.96 2.72 4.45
N ILE A 32 -2.45 3.06 5.62
CA ILE A 32 -1.19 3.81 5.77
C ILE A 32 -0.05 2.80 5.67
N VAL A 33 0.96 3.09 4.86
CA VAL A 33 2.13 2.23 4.66
C VAL A 33 3.37 2.93 5.19
N GLU A 34 3.96 2.34 6.23
CA GLU A 34 5.11 2.91 6.94
C GLU A 34 6.27 1.92 7.00
N TRP A 35 7.49 2.42 6.87
CA TRP A 35 8.73 1.68 7.11
C TRP A 35 9.83 2.66 7.57
N GLU A 36 10.91 2.14 8.11
CA GLU A 36 12.06 2.90 8.57
C GLU A 36 12.93 3.35 7.39
N VAL A 37 13.31 4.62 7.41
CA VAL A 37 14.29 5.21 6.50
C VAL A 37 15.34 5.97 7.31
N VAL A 38 16.55 6.04 6.78
CA VAL A 38 17.61 6.89 7.32
C VAL A 38 17.38 8.30 6.79
N GLY A 39 17.08 9.24 7.69
CA GLY A 39 16.83 10.64 7.34
C GLY A 39 18.10 11.39 6.91
N PRO A 40 17.96 12.66 6.46
CA PRO A 40 19.08 13.48 6.01
C PRO A 40 20.17 13.71 7.07
N ASP A 41 19.79 13.64 8.36
CA ASP A 41 20.69 13.81 9.51
C ASP A 41 21.27 12.47 10.01
N ASP A 42 21.24 11.42 9.19
CA ASP A 42 21.64 10.04 9.53
C ASP A 42 20.86 9.41 10.71
N ALA A 43 19.75 10.02 11.11
CA ALA A 43 18.86 9.53 12.16
C ALA A 43 17.73 8.67 11.58
N PRO A 44 17.34 7.56 12.25
CA PRO A 44 16.20 6.76 11.83
C PRO A 44 14.90 7.56 11.96
N ARG A 45 14.04 7.46 10.96
CA ARG A 45 12.68 8.04 10.95
C ARG A 45 11.76 7.19 10.09
N ARG A 46 10.45 7.46 10.15
CA ARG A 46 9.49 6.89 9.19
C ARG A 46 9.60 7.59 7.84
N ASN A 47 9.29 6.85 6.78
CA ASN A 47 9.18 7.37 5.42
C ASN A 47 8.17 8.52 5.34
N ALA A 48 8.23 9.30 4.26
CA ALA A 48 7.16 10.26 3.96
C ALA A 48 5.78 9.55 3.89
N PRO A 49 4.67 10.22 4.21
CA PRO A 49 3.37 9.54 4.28
C PRO A 49 2.98 8.88 2.95
N VAL A 50 2.67 7.57 2.99
CA VAL A 50 2.12 6.81 1.87
C VAL A 50 0.78 6.21 2.30
N ILE A 51 -0.24 6.38 1.46
CA ILE A 51 -1.57 5.80 1.69
C ILE A 51 -1.96 5.00 0.45
N ILE A 52 -2.30 3.73 0.64
CA ILE A 52 -2.97 2.92 -0.38
C ILE A 52 -4.47 2.95 -0.09
N VAL A 53 -5.24 3.34 -1.09
CA VAL A 53 -6.71 3.30 -1.06
C VAL A 53 -7.15 2.18 -1.96
N ILE A 54 -7.79 1.16 -1.39
CA ILE A 54 -8.29 0.01 -2.14
C ILE A 54 -9.80 -0.08 -2.08
N ASP A 55 -10.43 -0.35 -3.23
CA ASP A 55 -11.86 -0.62 -3.29
C ASP A 55 -12.21 -1.93 -2.58
N ALA A 56 -13.24 -1.90 -1.74
CA ALA A 56 -13.71 -3.10 -1.05
C ALA A 56 -14.23 -4.16 -2.04
N ASP A 57 -14.80 -3.71 -3.17
CA ASP A 57 -15.30 -4.60 -4.22
C ASP A 57 -14.17 -5.40 -4.88
N ALA A 58 -12.94 -4.86 -4.91
CA ALA A 58 -11.76 -5.58 -5.39
C ALA A 58 -11.41 -6.77 -4.48
N ILE A 59 -11.48 -6.57 -3.16
CA ILE A 59 -11.22 -7.61 -2.16
C ILE A 59 -12.33 -8.65 -2.20
N ASP A 60 -13.60 -8.22 -2.30
CA ASP A 60 -14.74 -9.12 -2.46
C ASP A 60 -14.60 -10.00 -3.71
N ARG A 61 -14.18 -9.41 -4.84
CA ARG A 61 -13.93 -10.16 -6.08
C ARG A 61 -12.82 -11.17 -5.89
N TYR A 62 -11.71 -10.80 -5.24
CA TYR A 62 -10.61 -11.72 -4.93
C TYR A 62 -11.08 -12.92 -4.11
N GLU A 63 -11.75 -12.69 -2.98
CA GLU A 63 -12.18 -13.73 -2.05
C GLU A 63 -13.22 -14.69 -2.67
N ASN A 64 -14.08 -14.19 -3.55
CA ASN A 64 -15.10 -14.99 -4.22
C ASN A 64 -14.61 -15.67 -5.51
N SER A 65 -13.38 -15.42 -5.93
CA SER A 65 -12.83 -15.94 -7.19
C SER A 65 -12.07 -17.25 -7.02
N ASN A 66 -11.68 -17.86 -8.15
CA ASN A 66 -10.83 -19.05 -8.14
C ASN A 66 -9.34 -18.65 -8.09
N ALA A 67 -8.47 -19.61 -7.79
CA ALA A 67 -7.03 -19.37 -7.65
C ALA A 67 -6.38 -18.65 -8.84
N SER A 68 -6.82 -18.93 -10.07
CA SER A 68 -6.26 -18.25 -11.26
C SER A 68 -6.59 -16.77 -11.29
N GLU A 69 -7.79 -16.40 -10.88
CA GLU A 69 -8.22 -15.00 -10.82
C GLU A 69 -7.61 -14.29 -9.60
N GLN A 70 -7.48 -14.99 -8.47
CA GLN A 70 -6.76 -14.50 -7.30
C GLN A 70 -5.32 -14.09 -7.65
N THR A 71 -4.57 -14.99 -8.29
CA THR A 71 -3.20 -14.69 -8.75
C THR A 71 -3.17 -13.53 -9.76
N ARG A 72 -4.19 -13.41 -10.63
CA ARG A 72 -4.30 -12.29 -11.59
C ARG A 72 -4.47 -10.95 -10.86
N ILE A 73 -5.39 -10.91 -9.89
CA ILE A 73 -5.67 -9.71 -9.08
C ILE A 73 -4.45 -9.32 -8.25
N GLU A 74 -3.81 -10.26 -7.55
CA GLU A 74 -2.58 -10.01 -6.79
C GLU A 74 -1.48 -9.42 -7.68
N GLY A 75 -1.23 -10.05 -8.84
CA GLY A 75 -0.21 -9.57 -9.77
C GLY A 75 -0.50 -8.15 -10.27
N ARG A 76 -1.79 -7.85 -10.52
CA ARG A 76 -2.20 -6.52 -10.98
C ARG A 76 -2.06 -5.46 -9.90
N VAL A 77 -2.41 -5.78 -8.66
CA VAL A 77 -2.20 -4.89 -7.50
C VAL A 77 -0.71 -4.60 -7.31
N ARG A 78 0.14 -5.63 -7.32
CA ARG A 78 1.61 -5.44 -7.25
C ARG A 78 2.12 -4.54 -8.35
N GLU A 79 1.68 -4.75 -9.59
CA GLU A 79 2.07 -3.92 -10.73
C GLU A 79 1.66 -2.44 -10.56
N ILE A 80 0.41 -2.17 -10.13
CA ILE A 80 -0.08 -0.82 -9.90
C ILE A 80 0.77 -0.13 -8.82
N VAL A 81 1.00 -0.79 -7.69
CA VAL A 81 1.77 -0.25 -6.58
C VAL A 81 3.21 0.00 -7.00
N ALA A 82 3.88 -0.96 -7.65
CA ALA A 82 5.25 -0.83 -8.12
C ALA A 82 5.43 0.34 -9.11
N ASN A 83 4.50 0.49 -10.05
CA ASN A 83 4.53 1.58 -11.02
C ASN A 83 4.35 2.96 -10.36
N ARG A 84 3.49 3.06 -9.35
CA ARG A 84 3.24 4.31 -8.63
C ARG A 84 4.39 4.64 -7.68
N ILE A 85 4.87 3.66 -6.93
CA ILE A 85 5.92 3.86 -5.93
C ILE A 85 7.27 4.20 -6.55
N GLY A 86 7.52 3.84 -7.82
CA GLY A 86 8.67 4.33 -8.57
C GLY A 86 8.75 5.87 -8.69
N HIS A 87 7.65 6.58 -8.45
CA HIS A 87 7.58 8.05 -8.44
C HIS A 87 7.60 8.66 -7.03
N TYR A 88 7.62 7.82 -6.00
CA TYR A 88 7.57 8.23 -4.60
C TYR A 88 8.99 8.47 -4.04
N ASN A 89 9.14 9.54 -3.27
CA ASN A 89 10.39 9.84 -2.57
C ASN A 89 10.23 9.54 -1.07
N SER A 90 10.81 8.42 -0.63
CA SER A 90 10.77 7.97 0.78
C SER A 90 11.45 8.93 1.75
N LEU A 91 12.43 9.70 1.28
CA LEU A 91 13.13 10.73 2.04
C LEU A 91 12.46 12.10 1.92
N GLY A 92 11.28 12.17 1.31
CA GLY A 92 10.48 13.38 1.23
C GLY A 92 10.13 13.98 2.60
N PRO A 93 9.59 15.21 2.63
CA PRO A 93 9.19 15.85 3.87
C PRO A 93 8.06 15.05 4.54
N VAL A 94 8.14 14.90 5.86
CA VAL A 94 7.08 14.22 6.65
C VAL A 94 5.93 15.18 6.96
N GLU A 95 6.21 16.49 7.00
CA GLU A 95 5.23 17.53 7.31
C GLU A 95 4.32 17.94 6.13
N VAL A 96 4.33 17.16 5.03
CA VAL A 96 3.48 17.47 3.87
C VAL A 96 2.02 17.19 4.23
N ALA A 97 1.15 18.17 4.02
CA ALA A 97 -0.29 18.04 4.28
C ALA A 97 -0.96 16.96 3.42
N ASP A 98 -0.36 16.67 2.25
CA ASP A 98 -0.84 15.68 1.28
C ASP A 98 0.06 14.45 1.29
N ALA A 99 -0.49 13.31 1.72
CA ALA A 99 0.19 12.02 1.60
C ALA A 99 0.35 11.61 0.12
N PHE A 100 1.34 10.78 -0.17
CA PHE A 100 1.42 10.12 -1.47
C PHE A 100 0.35 9.02 -1.53
N VAL A 101 -0.69 9.25 -2.33
CA VAL A 101 -1.85 8.34 -2.42
C VAL A 101 -1.75 7.44 -3.64
N ILE A 102 -1.88 6.13 -3.43
CA ILE A 102 -2.03 5.12 -4.47
C ILE A 102 -3.48 4.63 -4.42
N GLN A 103 -4.22 4.83 -5.50
CA GLN A 103 -5.59 4.34 -5.64
C GLN A 103 -5.61 3.03 -6.43
N ILE A 104 -6.36 2.06 -5.93
CA ILE A 104 -6.59 0.75 -6.56
C ILE A 104 -8.11 0.57 -6.62
N ASP A 105 -8.67 0.80 -7.81
CA ASP A 105 -10.08 0.63 -8.09
C ASP A 105 -10.33 -0.77 -8.70
N GLU A 106 -11.49 -1.35 -8.46
CA GLU A 106 -11.84 -2.68 -9.02
C GLU A 106 -11.74 -2.72 -10.55
N GLY A 107 -12.09 -1.61 -11.21
CA GLY A 107 -12.02 -1.49 -12.67
C GLY A 107 -10.60 -1.56 -13.26
N ASP A 108 -9.56 -1.41 -12.44
CA ASP A 108 -8.16 -1.54 -12.85
C ASP A 108 -7.63 -2.99 -12.77
N LEU A 109 -8.45 -3.93 -12.25
CA LEU A 109 -8.09 -5.32 -11.89
C LEU A 109 -8.61 -6.40 -12.87
#